data_AF-A0A6A0AFW5-F1
#
_entry.id   AF-A0A6A0AFW5-F1
#
_cell.length_a   1.000
_cell.length_b   1.000
_cell.length_c   1.000
_cell.angle_alpha   90.00
_cell.angle_beta   90.00
_cell.angle_gamma   90.00
#
_symmetry.space_group_name_H-M   'P 1'
#
loop_
_entity.id
_entity.type
_entity.pdbx_description
1 polymer ?
#
loop_
_entity_poly.entity_id
_entity_poly.type
_entity_poly.pdbx_seq_one_letter_code
_entity_poly.pdbx_strand_id
1 'polypeptide(L)'
;MVGLNREMILRRPHEFKIATLLDIRSLFPPDWNPFYAGFGNRDTDEISYREVGVPLGRIFIINPKGELRRTGLAVQSSTWGSLPAVNELVTLC
;
A
#
# COMPACT_ATOMS: atom_id res chain seq x y z
N MET A 1 -4.42 23.60 8.25
CA MET A 1 -3.89 23.35 6.89
C MET A 1 -2.36 23.52 6.85
N VAL A 2 -1.63 23.01 7.84
CA VAL A 2 -0.17 23.27 8.00
C VAL A 2 0.71 22.04 7.63
N GLY A 3 0.12 20.84 7.48
CA GLY A 3 0.88 19.60 7.18
C GLY A 3 1.30 19.45 5.72
N LEU A 4 0.39 19.71 4.77
CA LEU A 4 0.60 19.42 3.34
C LEU A 4 1.77 20.18 2.70
N ASN A 5 2.12 21.36 3.21
CA ASN A 5 3.12 22.25 2.58
C ASN A 5 4.56 22.01 3.01
N ARG A 6 4.84 21.39 4.17
CA ARG A 6 6.22 21.07 4.60
C ARG A 6 6.76 19.79 3.96
N GLU A 7 5.87 18.88 3.62
CA GLU A 7 6.17 17.56 3.10
C GLU A 7 6.68 17.56 1.66
N MET A 8 6.07 18.40 0.83
CA MET A 8 6.44 18.60 -0.56
C MET A 8 7.87 19.16 -0.68
N ILE A 9 8.40 19.78 0.40
CA ILE A 9 9.74 20.38 0.48
C ILE A 9 10.81 19.34 0.85
N LEU A 10 10.48 18.29 1.63
CA LEU A 10 11.46 17.32 2.13
C LEU A 10 11.78 16.17 1.16
N ARG A 11 11.05 16.04 0.03
CA ARG A 11 11.28 15.01 -1.02
C ARG A 11 11.29 13.55 -0.52
N ARG A 12 10.75 13.25 0.66
CA ARG A 12 10.63 11.88 1.21
C ARG A 12 9.16 11.48 1.41
N PRO A 13 8.41 11.25 0.32
CA PRO A 13 6.98 10.97 0.39
C PRO A 13 6.61 9.67 1.14
N HIS A 14 7.55 8.73 1.29
CA HIS A 14 7.33 7.50 2.05
C HIS A 14 7.30 7.74 3.56
N GLU A 15 8.12 8.66 4.10
CA GLU A 15 8.13 8.96 5.54
C GLU A 15 6.77 9.45 6.01
N PHE A 16 6.09 10.26 5.20
CA PHE A 16 4.72 10.69 5.49
C PHE A 16 3.71 9.57 5.49
N LYS A 17 3.74 8.74 4.44
CA LYS A 17 2.80 7.63 4.30
C LYS A 17 2.95 6.69 5.47
N ILE A 18 4.19 6.38 5.87
CA ILE A 18 4.47 5.58 7.05
C ILE A 18 3.89 6.24 8.30
N ALA A 19 4.21 7.52 8.56
CA ALA A 19 3.70 8.23 9.74
C ALA A 19 2.16 8.22 9.80
N THR A 20 1.50 8.56 8.69
CA THR A 20 0.03 8.59 8.61
C THR A 20 -0.58 7.20 8.80
N LEU A 21 0.02 6.15 8.22
CA LEU A 21 -0.48 4.78 8.39
C LEU A 21 -0.24 4.27 9.82
N LEU A 22 0.84 4.67 10.47
CA LEU A 22 1.08 4.36 11.89
C LEU A 22 0.09 5.09 12.80
N ASP A 23 -0.23 6.35 12.50
CA ASP A 23 -1.27 7.10 13.21
C ASP A 23 -2.61 6.39 13.10
N ILE A 24 -3.01 5.95 11.89
CA ILE A 24 -4.22 5.14 11.70
C ILE A 24 -4.15 3.83 12.50
N ARG A 25 -3.03 3.12 12.46
CA ARG A 25 -2.85 1.86 13.22
C ARG A 25 -3.01 2.07 14.73
N SER A 26 -2.55 3.20 15.25
CA SER A 26 -2.66 3.53 16.68
C SER A 26 -4.09 3.71 17.18
N LEU A 27 -5.07 3.86 16.26
CA LEU A 27 -6.49 3.91 16.60
C LEU A 27 -7.09 2.52 16.87
N PHE A 28 -6.34 1.44 16.60
CA PHE A 28 -6.76 0.06 16.79
C PHE A 28 -6.00 -0.60 17.95
N PRO A 29 -6.51 -1.71 18.51
CA PRO A 29 -5.78 -2.49 19.53
C PRO A 29 -4.37 -2.87 19.06
N PRO A 30 -3.36 -2.86 19.96
CA PRO A 30 -1.96 -3.06 19.59
C PRO A 30 -1.64 -4.44 19.00
N ASP A 31 -2.48 -5.43 19.32
CA ASP A 31 -2.44 -6.82 18.85
C ASP A 31 -3.18 -7.04 17.52
N TRP A 32 -3.81 -6.00 16.96
CA TRP A 32 -4.55 -6.05 15.70
C TRP A 32 -3.92 -5.14 14.65
N ASN A 33 -3.57 -5.70 13.48
CA ASN A 33 -3.20 -4.88 12.32
C ASN A 33 -4.46 -4.57 11.49
N PRO A 34 -4.91 -3.30 11.40
CA PRO A 34 -6.09 -2.95 10.62
C PRO A 34 -5.86 -3.03 9.10
N PHE A 35 -4.60 -3.13 8.65
CA PHE A 35 -4.27 -3.15 7.24
C PHE A 35 -4.22 -4.56 6.67
N TYR A 36 -5.23 -4.90 5.86
CA TYR A 36 -5.33 -6.20 5.22
C TYR A 36 -4.42 -6.32 3.97
N ALA A 37 -4.37 -5.29 3.14
CA ALA A 37 -3.59 -5.22 1.89
C ALA A 37 -3.20 -3.77 1.56
N GLY A 38 -2.20 -3.58 0.70
CA GLY A 38 -1.74 -2.28 0.24
C GLY A 38 -1.69 -2.17 -1.28
N PHE A 39 -2.27 -1.11 -1.84
CA PHE A 39 -2.26 -0.82 -3.27
C PHE A 39 -1.60 0.54 -3.52
N GLY A 40 -0.42 0.51 -4.13
CA GLY A 40 0.38 1.69 -4.44
C GLY A 40 0.64 1.83 -5.94
N ASN A 41 1.34 2.90 -6.32
CA ASN A 41 1.78 3.15 -7.69
C ASN A 41 3.28 3.49 -7.79
N ARG A 42 3.99 3.49 -6.67
CA ARG A 42 5.44 3.69 -6.59
C ARG A 42 6.06 2.60 -5.73
N ASP A 43 7.32 2.26 -5.99
CA ASP A 43 8.07 1.31 -5.14
C ASP A 43 8.21 1.83 -3.69
N THR A 44 8.14 3.15 -3.48
CA THR A 44 8.12 3.74 -2.14
C THR A 44 6.85 3.40 -1.34
N ASP A 45 5.76 3.03 -2.00
CA ASP A 45 4.52 2.63 -1.35
C ASP A 45 4.67 1.23 -0.76
N GLU A 46 5.41 0.34 -1.44
CA GLU A 46 5.77 -0.98 -0.94
C GLU A 46 6.50 -0.89 0.41
N ILE A 47 7.47 0.03 0.49
CA ILE A 47 8.17 0.34 1.75
C ILE A 47 7.16 0.77 2.81
N SER A 48 6.26 1.71 2.47
CA SER A 48 5.30 2.27 3.41
C SER A 48 4.36 1.21 4.00
N TYR A 49 3.85 0.30 3.18
CA TYR A 49 2.96 -0.77 3.64
C TYR A 49 3.68 -1.83 4.47
N ARG A 50 4.95 -2.13 4.14
CA ARG A 50 5.76 -3.07 4.89
C ARG A 50 6.04 -2.56 6.31
N GLU A 51 6.38 -1.28 6.47
CA GLU A 51 6.67 -0.68 7.79
C GLU A 51 5.45 -0.72 8.73
N VAL A 52 4.23 -0.69 8.21
CA VAL A 52 3.01 -0.81 9.02
C VAL A 52 2.50 -2.25 9.17
N GLY A 53 3.24 -3.24 8.66
CA GLY A 53 3.01 -4.66 8.91
C GLY A 53 2.11 -5.36 7.90
N VAL A 54 1.90 -4.81 6.71
CA VAL A 54 1.20 -5.53 5.62
C VAL A 54 2.13 -6.62 5.08
N PRO A 55 1.68 -7.89 4.96
CA PRO A 55 2.49 -8.96 4.37
C PRO A 55 2.85 -8.67 2.91
N LEU A 56 4.08 -9.03 2.48
CA LEU A 56 4.55 -8.80 1.10
C LEU A 56 3.63 -9.40 0.04
N GLY A 57 3.02 -10.55 0.33
CA GLY A 57 2.04 -11.21 -0.55
C GLY A 57 0.76 -10.41 -0.77
N ARG A 58 0.49 -9.38 0.03
CA ARG A 58 -0.70 -8.51 -0.04
C ARG A 58 -0.35 -7.06 -0.36
N ILE A 59 0.86 -6.81 -0.86
CA ILE A 59 1.29 -5.50 -1.34
C ILE A 59 1.35 -5.55 -2.86
N PHE A 60 0.69 -4.59 -3.50
CA PHE A 60 0.62 -4.51 -4.95
C PHE A 60 0.92 -3.10 -5.46
N ILE A 61 1.75 -3.01 -6.51
CA ILE A 61 2.13 -1.77 -7.16
C ILE A 61 1.57 -1.76 -8.59
N ILE A 62 0.75 -0.76 -8.91
CA ILE A 62 0.09 -0.58 -10.21
C ILE A 62 0.92 0.37 -11.07
N ASN A 63 1.25 -0.04 -12.30
CA ASN A 63 1.86 0.86 -13.28
C ASN A 63 0.80 1.63 -14.10
N PRO A 64 1.18 2.68 -14.85
CA PRO A 64 0.23 3.45 -15.66
C PRO A 64 -0.51 2.66 -16.75
N LYS A 65 -0.04 1.45 -17.11
CA LYS A 65 -0.71 0.53 -18.05
C LYS A 65 -1.79 -0.32 -17.36
N GLY A 66 -1.93 -0.22 -16.04
CA GLY A 66 -2.88 -1.01 -15.25
C GLY A 66 -2.34 -2.39 -14.84
N GLU A 67 -1.05 -2.66 -15.05
CA GLU A 67 -0.44 -3.94 -14.67
C GLU A 67 -0.04 -3.89 -13.18
N LEU A 68 -0.38 -4.94 -12.43
CA LEU A 68 -0.01 -5.10 -11.02
C LEU A 68 1.32 -5.83 -10.88
N ARG A 69 2.18 -5.34 -9.98
CA ARG A 69 3.35 -6.07 -9.49
C ARG A 69 3.12 -6.42 -8.03
N ARG A 70 3.11 -7.71 -7.70
CA ARG A 70 3.15 -8.18 -6.30
C ARG A 70 4.60 -8.38 -5.90
N THR A 71 4.96 -7.98 -4.68
CA THR A 71 6.32 -8.21 -4.18
C THR A 71 6.59 -9.71 -4.08
N GLY A 72 7.60 -10.19 -4.82
CA GLY A 72 8.03 -11.59 -4.85
C GLY A 72 7.43 -12.45 -5.95
N LEU A 73 6.38 -12.03 -6.67
CA LEU A 73 5.79 -12.77 -7.80
C LEU A 73 5.25 -11.80 -8.86
N ALA A 74 5.63 -12.00 -10.13
CA ALA A 74 5.08 -11.24 -11.25
C ALA A 74 3.60 -11.65 -11.45
N VAL A 75 2.67 -10.79 -11.05
CA VAL A 75 1.23 -10.98 -11.33
C VAL A 75 0.92 -10.30 -12.66
N GLN A 76 0.99 -11.03 -13.77
CA GLN A 76 0.57 -10.48 -15.06
C GLN A 76 -0.95 -10.55 -15.17
N SER A 77 -1.64 -9.47 -14.79
CA SER A 77 -3.06 -9.35 -15.10
C SER A 77 -3.39 -7.90 -15.43
N SER A 78 -4.11 -7.75 -16.54
CA SER A 78 -4.40 -6.51 -17.25
C SER A 78 -5.78 -5.91 -16.94
N THR A 79 -6.57 -6.51 -16.05
CA THR A 79 -7.95 -6.05 -15.80
C THR A 79 -8.40 -6.29 -14.36
N TRP A 80 -8.39 -5.23 -13.54
CA TRP A 80 -8.85 -5.23 -12.14
C TRP A 80 -9.91 -4.15 -11.88
N GLY A 81 -10.67 -3.79 -12.92
CA GLY A 81 -11.66 -2.70 -12.87
C GLY A 81 -12.95 -3.02 -12.10
N SER A 82 -13.00 -4.12 -11.34
CA SER A 82 -14.18 -4.55 -10.59
C SER A 82 -13.82 -5.02 -9.18
N LEU A 83 -14.73 -4.81 -8.22
CA LEU A 83 -14.57 -5.29 -6.84
C LEU A 83 -14.34 -6.80 -6.73
N PRO A 84 -15.02 -7.67 -7.51
CA PRO A 84 -14.73 -9.11 -7.51
C PRO A 84 -13.29 -9.43 -7.87
N ALA A 85 -12.74 -8.76 -8.90
CA ALA A 85 -11.37 -8.98 -9.33
C ALA A 85 -10.36 -8.54 -8.25
N VAL A 86 -10.63 -7.44 -7.55
CA VAL A 86 -9.84 -7.01 -6.38
C VAL A 86 -9.93 -8.05 -5.24
N ASN A 87 -11.10 -8.65 -5.02
CA ASN A 87 -11.27 -9.67 -3.99
C ASN A 87 -10.48 -10.94 -4.30
N GLU A 88 -10.46 -11.38 -5.57
CA GLU A 88 -9.64 -12.51 -6.01
C GLU A 88 -8.15 -12.26 -5.76
N LEU A 89 -7.64 -11.06 -6.05
CA LEU A 89 -6.24 -10.70 -5.81
C LEU A 89 -5.81 -10.89 -4.36
N VAL A 90 -6.62 -10.40 -3.43
CA VAL A 90 -6.24 -10.38 -2.01
C VAL A 90 -6.53 -11.71 -1.32
N THR A 91 -7.50 -12.48 -1.81
CA THR A 91 -7.93 -13.77 -1.23
C THR A 91 -7.04 -14.94 -1.69
N LEU A 92 -6.41 -14.85 -2.86
CA LEU A 92 -5.48 -15.88 -3.37
C LEU A 92 -4.05 -15.80 -2.76
N CYS A 93 -3.90 -15.10 -1.62
CA CYS A 93 -2.60 -14.80 -0.97
C CYS A 93 -2.54 -15.24 0.50
#